data_AF-K7YR02-F1
#
_entry.id   AF-K7YR02-F1
#
_cell.length_a   1.000
_cell.length_b   1.000
_cell.length_c   1.000
_cell.angle_alpha   90.00
_cell.angle_beta   90.00
_cell.angle_gamma   90.00
#
_symmetry.space_group_name_H-M   'P 1'
#
loop_
_entity.id
_entity.type
_entity.pdbx_description
1 polymer ?
#
loop_
_entity_poly.entity_id
_entity_poly.type
_entity_poly.pdbx_seq_one_letter_code
_entity_poly.pdbx_strand_id
1 'polypeptide(L)'
;MRFYGVSRRSGGEWLRVAFNYASYVDYVRVNPYFNGVQLHETYAITQSGRRIQLRQLSYTGTFYYSLTSEYLTAGERITAIDIRAESMGGNSDLNVTVTSSYGAPSIYPIRY
;
A
#
# COMPACT_ATOMS: atom_id res chain seq x y z
N MET A 1 3.25 5.68 -7.26
CA MET A 1 3.97 4.44 -7.57
C MET A 1 2.96 3.40 -8.04
N ARG A 2 3.14 2.74 -9.19
CA ARG A 2 2.09 1.89 -9.80
C ARG A 2 2.49 0.41 -9.91
N PHE A 3 1.62 -0.47 -9.44
CA PHE A 3 1.66 -1.90 -9.72
C PHE A 3 0.72 -2.19 -10.90
N TYR A 4 1.26 -2.78 -11.96
CA TYR A 4 0.49 -3.14 -13.16
C TYR A 4 -0.04 -4.57 -13.05
N GLY A 5 -1.29 -4.80 -13.44
CA GLY A 5 -1.85 -6.15 -13.52
C GLY A 5 -1.90 -6.89 -12.18
N VAL A 6 -2.40 -6.23 -11.14
CA VAL A 6 -2.89 -6.92 -9.93
C VAL A 6 -3.99 -7.88 -10.36
N SER A 7 -3.82 -9.15 -10.00
CA SER A 7 -4.60 -10.28 -10.53
C SER A 7 -5.71 -10.74 -9.59
N ARG A 8 -6.61 -11.58 -10.12
CA ARG A 8 -7.68 -12.29 -9.40
C ARG A 8 -7.13 -13.52 -8.65
N ARG A 9 -6.12 -13.34 -7.81
CA ARG A 9 -5.58 -14.45 -7.00
C ARG A 9 -6.37 -14.54 -5.70
N SER A 10 -7.09 -15.65 -5.50
CA SER A 10 -7.86 -15.91 -4.28
C SER A 10 -6.98 -15.70 -3.04
N GLY A 11 -7.35 -14.73 -2.23
CA GLY A 11 -6.60 -14.34 -1.03
C GLY A 11 -5.50 -13.32 -1.30
N GLY A 12 -5.48 -12.64 -2.44
CA GLY A 12 -4.58 -11.56 -2.80
C GLY A 12 -3.11 -11.93 -3.04
N GLU A 13 -2.43 -11.08 -3.80
CA GLU A 13 -0.98 -11.10 -3.97
C GLU A 13 -0.31 -10.03 -3.09
N TRP A 14 0.94 -10.29 -2.69
CA TRP A 14 1.71 -9.36 -1.88
C TRP A 14 2.50 -8.40 -2.78
N LEU A 15 2.22 -7.11 -2.59
CA LEU A 15 2.88 -5.99 -3.23
C LEU A 15 3.63 -5.21 -2.16
N ARG A 16 4.87 -4.84 -2.41
CA ARG A 16 5.65 -3.98 -1.52
C ARG A 16 6.04 -2.69 -2.20
N VAL A 17 5.73 -1.59 -1.55
CA VAL A 17 6.35 -0.29 -1.82
C VAL A 17 7.57 -0.18 -0.92
N ALA A 18 8.75 -0.46 -1.47
CA ALA A 18 10.01 -0.37 -0.74
C ALA A 18 10.59 1.04 -0.83
N PHE A 19 11.29 1.46 0.23
CA PHE A 19 11.89 2.79 0.31
C PHE A 19 13.39 2.65 0.04
N ASN A 20 13.95 3.55 -0.77
CA ASN A 20 15.41 3.61 -0.94
C ASN A 20 16.11 3.98 0.38
N TYR A 21 15.46 4.84 1.18
CA TYR A 21 15.90 5.23 2.52
C TYR A 21 14.71 5.27 3.46
N ALA A 22 14.89 4.79 4.69
CA ALA A 22 13.86 4.86 5.72
C ALA A 22 13.39 6.32 5.88
N SER A 23 12.08 6.56 5.81
CA SER A 23 11.49 7.90 5.79
C SER A 23 10.29 8.00 6.74
N TYR A 24 10.01 9.20 7.27
CA TYR A 24 8.73 9.43 7.94
C TYR A 24 7.59 9.39 6.92
N VAL A 25 6.43 8.88 7.35
CA VAL A 25 5.24 8.75 6.51
C VAL A 25 4.07 9.31 7.31
N ASP A 26 3.32 10.22 6.70
CA ASP A 26 2.10 10.77 7.30
C ASP A 26 0.92 9.85 7.00
N TYR A 27 0.72 9.50 5.73
CA TYR A 27 -0.36 8.61 5.29
C TYR A 27 -0.05 7.96 3.94
N VAL A 28 -0.78 6.89 3.65
CA VAL A 28 -0.72 6.17 2.37
C VAL A 28 -2.06 6.31 1.67
N ARG A 29 -2.04 6.57 0.36
CA ARG A 29 -3.21 6.54 -0.50
C ARG A 29 -3.06 5.44 -1.55
N VAL A 30 -4.12 4.70 -1.78
CA VAL A 30 -4.21 3.67 -2.81
C VAL A 30 -5.36 3.98 -3.76
N ASN A 31 -5.12 3.82 -5.06
CA ASN A 31 -6.10 4.10 -6.11
C ASN A 31 -6.05 2.98 -7.16
N PRO A 32 -7.15 2.23 -7.36
CA PRO A 32 -7.23 1.24 -8.40
C PRO A 32 -7.51 1.91 -9.76
N TYR A 33 -7.14 1.24 -10.85
CA TYR A 33 -7.49 1.62 -12.22
C TYR A 33 -8.07 0.43 -12.96
N PHE A 34 -9.02 0.71 -13.85
CA PHE A 34 -9.76 -0.24 -14.69
C PHE A 34 -10.77 -1.10 -13.93
N ASN A 35 -10.33 -1.88 -12.94
CA ASN A 35 -11.19 -2.82 -12.22
C ASN A 35 -11.14 -2.58 -10.70
N GLY A 36 -12.20 -2.97 -10.01
CA GLY A 36 -12.29 -2.88 -8.57
C GLY A 36 -11.22 -3.74 -7.91
N VAL A 37 -10.66 -3.25 -6.81
CA VAL A 37 -9.64 -3.97 -6.02
C VAL A 37 -10.21 -4.23 -4.63
N GLN A 38 -9.76 -5.29 -4.00
CA GLN A 38 -9.94 -5.55 -2.58
C GLN A 38 -8.57 -5.57 -1.90
N LEU A 39 -8.43 -4.88 -0.76
CA LEU A 39 -7.23 -4.98 0.09
C LEU A 39 -7.57 -5.89 1.26
N HIS A 40 -6.82 -6.97 1.37
CA HIS A 40 -6.93 -7.89 2.49
C HIS A 40 -6.18 -7.35 3.70
N GLU A 41 -4.93 -6.96 3.49
CA GLU A 41 -4.04 -6.52 4.57
C GLU A 41 -3.09 -5.44 4.06
N THR A 42 -2.88 -4.37 4.84
CA THR A 42 -1.85 -3.37 4.57
C THR A 42 -1.04 -3.06 5.82
N TYR A 43 0.28 -3.05 5.70
CA TYR A 43 1.21 -2.80 6.79
C TYR A 43 2.28 -1.79 6.43
N ALA A 44 2.55 -0.85 7.32
CA ALA A 44 3.81 -0.11 7.31
C ALA A 44 4.87 -0.90 8.10
N ILE A 45 6.04 -1.07 7.50
CA ILE A 45 7.18 -1.75 8.09
C ILE A 45 8.14 -0.68 8.61
N THR A 46 8.39 -0.69 9.90
CA THR A 46 9.26 0.31 10.52
C THR A 46 10.74 -0.05 10.39
N GLN A 47 11.61 0.92 10.70
CA GLN A 47 13.06 0.70 10.70
C GLN A 47 13.50 -0.36 11.71
N SER A 48 12.79 -0.50 12.83
CA SER A 48 13.01 -1.59 13.80
C SER A 48 12.41 -2.94 13.37
N GLY A 49 11.75 -3.02 12.21
CA GLY A 49 11.13 -4.24 11.70
C GLY A 49 9.72 -4.52 12.24
N ARG A 50 9.16 -3.60 13.05
CA ARG A 50 7.78 -3.71 13.53
C ARG A 50 6.80 -3.51 12.37
N ARG A 51 5.71 -4.26 12.41
CA ARG A 51 4.59 -4.13 11.46
C ARG A 51 3.47 -3.31 12.10
N ILE A 52 3.10 -2.21 11.48
CA ILE A 52 1.97 -1.38 11.89
C ILE A 52 0.88 -1.56 10.84
N GLN A 53 -0.27 -2.09 11.22
CA GLN A 53 -1.39 -2.25 10.31
C GLN A 53 -2.01 -0.89 9.96
N LEU A 54 -2.25 -0.66 8.67
CA LEU A 54 -3.02 0.49 8.18
C LEU A 54 -4.48 0.07 8.06
N ARG A 55 -5.27 0.36 9.08
CA ARG A 55 -6.62 -0.18 9.29
C ARG A 55 -7.59 0.28 8.22
N GLN A 56 -7.51 1.54 7.78
CA GLN A 56 -8.40 2.04 6.72
C GLN A 56 -8.07 1.46 5.33
N LEU A 57 -6.90 0.82 5.19
CA LEU A 57 -6.44 0.13 3.98
C LEU A 57 -6.36 -1.39 4.18
N SER A 58 -7.00 -1.95 5.21
CA SER A 58 -7.04 -3.39 5.48
C SER A 58 -8.47 -3.88 5.52
N TYR A 59 -8.71 -5.11 5.09
CA TYR A 59 -10.03 -5.75 5.06
C TYR A 59 -11.11 -4.89 4.38
N THR A 60 -10.77 -4.29 3.24
CA THR A 60 -11.73 -3.47 2.50
C THR A 60 -12.77 -4.35 1.82
N GLY A 61 -13.92 -3.77 1.48
CA GLY A 61 -14.74 -4.29 0.38
C GLY A 61 -14.04 -4.07 -0.97
N THR A 62 -14.73 -4.42 -2.06
CA THR A 62 -14.28 -4.00 -3.40
C THR A 62 -14.45 -2.50 -3.55
N PHE A 63 -13.39 -1.80 -3.95
CA PHE A 63 -13.42 -0.36 -4.16
C PHE A 63 -12.88 0.01 -5.55
N TYR A 64 -13.41 1.12 -6.09
CA TYR A 64 -13.12 1.64 -7.44
C TYR A 64 -12.59 3.09 -7.41
N TYR A 65 -12.34 3.61 -6.20
CA TYR A 65 -11.97 5.01 -5.95
C TYR A 65 -10.73 5.07 -5.05
N SER A 66 -10.20 6.26 -4.77
CA SER A 66 -9.06 6.38 -3.87
C SER A 66 -9.44 6.12 -2.41
N LEU A 67 -8.69 5.26 -1.73
CA LEU A 67 -8.73 5.11 -0.28
C LEU A 67 -7.45 5.69 0.33
N THR A 68 -7.58 6.32 1.50
CA THR A 68 -6.45 6.89 2.24
C THR A 68 -6.41 6.23 3.61
N SER A 69 -5.21 5.93 4.10
CA SER A 69 -5.00 5.42 5.45
C SER A 69 -5.26 6.48 6.52
N GLU A 70 -5.33 6.03 7.76
CA GLU A 70 -5.16 6.89 8.90
C GLU A 70 -3.79 7.59 8.86
N TYR A 71 -3.64 8.66 9.64
CA TYR A 71 -2.31 9.23 9.88
C TYR A 71 -1.45 8.25 10.68
N LEU A 72 -0.25 7.95 10.19
CA LEU A 72 0.67 7.03 10.83
C LEU A 72 1.35 7.70 12.03
N THR A 73 1.11 7.13 13.21
CA THR A 73 1.82 7.50 14.45
C THR A 73 2.89 6.45 14.78
N ALA A 74 3.83 6.22 13.86
CA ALA A 74 4.84 5.18 14.02
C ALA A 74 5.88 5.52 15.09
N GLY A 75 6.19 6.81 15.29
CA GLY A 75 7.28 7.28 16.16
C GLY A 75 8.68 7.00 15.61
N GLU A 76 8.77 6.41 14.42
CA GLU A 76 10.01 6.04 13.75
C GLU A 76 9.80 6.03 12.23
N ARG A 77 10.90 5.85 11.49
CA ARG A 77 10.88 5.84 10.02
C ARG A 77 10.36 4.50 9.48
N ILE A 78 9.76 4.57 8.30
CA ILE A 78 9.19 3.45 7.56
C ILE A 78 10.16 3.04 6.44
N THR A 79 10.33 1.74 6.26
CA THR A 79 11.21 1.13 5.24
C THR A 79 10.40 0.51 4.09
N ALA A 80 9.15 0.13 4.35
CA ALA A 80 8.26 -0.44 3.34
C ALA A 80 6.78 -0.26 3.70
N ILE A 81 5.92 -0.27 2.68
CA ILE A 81 4.49 -0.54 2.82
C ILE A 81 4.19 -1.87 2.12
N ASP A 82 3.70 -2.85 2.87
CA ASP A 82 3.23 -4.13 2.35
C ASP A 82 1.72 -4.08 2.15
N ILE A 83 1.25 -4.50 0.98
CA ILE A 83 -0.15 -4.48 0.59
C ILE A 83 -0.50 -5.84 0.01
N ARG A 84 -1.52 -6.48 0.58
CA ARG A 84 -2.12 -7.70 0.05
C ARG A 84 -3.38 -7.34 -0.71
N ALA A 85 -3.30 -7.34 -2.03
CA ALA A 85 -4.35 -6.84 -2.91
C ALA A 85 -4.84 -7.92 -3.87
N GLU A 86 -6.12 -7.85 -4.23
CA GLU A 86 -6.75 -8.72 -5.21
C GLU A 86 -7.61 -7.88 -6.16
N SER A 87 -7.49 -8.14 -7.47
CA SER A 87 -8.43 -7.56 -8.43
C SER A 87 -9.75 -8.33 -8.38
N MET A 88 -10.87 -7.61 -8.41
CA MET A 88 -12.22 -8.19 -8.42
C MET A 88 -12.84 -8.19 -9.83
N GLY A 89 -12.04 -7.97 -10.87
CA GLY A 89 -12.43 -7.95 -12.29
C GLY A 89 -11.19 -8.05 -13.17
N GLY A 90 -11.02 -9.11 -13.96
CA GLY A 90 -9.81 -9.28 -14.80
C GLY A 90 -8.51 -8.91 -14.05
N ASN A 91 -7.68 -8.08 -14.68
CA ASN A 91 -6.52 -7.44 -14.05
C ASN A 91 -6.83 -5.97 -13.73
N SER A 92 -6.34 -5.48 -12.59
CA SER A 92 -6.43 -4.06 -12.19
C SER A 92 -5.05 -3.49 -11.97
N ASP A 93 -4.85 -2.20 -12.21
CA ASP A 93 -3.61 -1.54 -11.77
C ASP A 93 -3.85 -0.85 -10.44
N LEU A 94 -2.85 -0.83 -9.57
CA LEU A 94 -2.92 -0.18 -8.27
C LEU A 94 -1.84 0.88 -8.15
N ASN A 95 -2.24 2.15 -8.05
CA ASN A 95 -1.31 3.21 -7.69
C ASN A 95 -1.31 3.43 -6.18
N VAL A 96 -0.13 3.43 -5.60
CA VAL A 96 0.15 3.73 -4.21
C VAL A 96 0.93 5.03 -4.13
N THR A 97 0.48 5.93 -3.27
CA THR A 97 1.11 7.21 -2.97
C THR A 97 1.43 7.26 -1.49
N VAL A 98 2.67 7.53 -1.15
CA VAL A 98 3.12 7.71 0.23
C VAL A 98 3.38 9.20 0.43
N THR A 99 2.72 9.80 1.41
CA THR A 99 2.88 11.23 1.71
C THR A 99 3.69 11.42 2.99
N SER A 100 4.55 12.44 2.99
CA SER A 100 5.33 12.84 4.15
C SER A 100 5.57 14.35 4.16
N SER A 101 5.35 14.94 5.31
CA SER A 101 5.63 16.34 5.65
C SER A 101 7.12 16.65 5.70
N TYR A 102 7.97 15.62 5.74
CA TYR A 102 9.45 15.73 5.76
C TYR A 102 10.09 15.65 4.37
N GLY A 103 9.28 15.64 3.31
CA GLY A 103 9.72 15.51 1.92
C GLY A 103 9.26 14.21 1.28
N ALA A 104 9.10 14.21 -0.05
CA ALA A 104 8.58 13.07 -0.79
C ALA A 104 9.50 11.84 -0.64
N PRO A 105 9.00 10.70 -0.11
CA PRO A 105 9.81 9.49 0.03
C PRO A 105 10.21 8.92 -1.33
N SER A 106 11.46 8.48 -1.44
CA SER A 106 11.96 7.77 -2.61
C SER A 106 11.59 6.30 -2.54
N ILE A 107 10.71 5.84 -3.44
CA ILE A 107 10.06 4.52 -3.36
C ILE A 107 10.11 3.74 -4.69
N TYR A 108 10.04 2.42 -4.62
CA TYR A 108 10.05 1.50 -5.76
C TYR A 108 9.17 0.24 -5.52
N PRO A 109 8.68 -0.44 -6.58
CA PRO A 109 7.85 -1.64 -6.43
C PRO A 109 8.69 -2.87 -6.15
N ILE A 110 8.13 -3.79 -5.38
CA ILE A 110 8.50 -5.20 -5.38
C ILE A 110 7.22 -6.04 -5.40
N ARG A 111 7.21 -7.13 -6.16
CA ARG A 111 6.12 -8.12 -6.22
C ARG A 111 6.64 -9.47 -5.77
N TYR A 112 5.86 -10.19 -4.96
CA TYR A 112 6.21 -11.52 -4.42
C TYR A 112 5.13 -12.55 -4.73
#